data_AF-A0A074TNC2-F1
#
_entry.id   AF-A0A074TNC2-F1
#
_cell.length_a   1.000
_cell.length_b   1.000
_cell.length_c   1.000
_cell.angle_alpha   90.00
_cell.angle_beta   90.00
_cell.angle_gamma   90.00
#
_symmetry.space_group_name_H-M   'P 1'
#
loop_
_entity.id
_entity.type
_entity.pdbx_description
1 polymer ?
#
loop_
_entity_poly.entity_id
_entity_poly.type
_entity_poly.pdbx_seq_one_letter_code
_entity_poly.pdbx_strand_id
1 'polypeptide(L)'
;MKFLHKGYLAGPIIGALWALVMAVSLGVAISFATGHAARPAVFGALLLGLATGLARAWGGTRWLTDVVAVVVALALMVLGLGALQFGQAFGLEARIVLSIVLAGAVALPLNVILREIQIGALTRHEFEAAVIRFLTGFGYIFFTAIVIIPFYVMVMTSMKSQQELMLNPLDFSIDLSKGWHLFDSYYELMTRFHFGRYLWTSFYVSVLTVLLTLLFSVPGAYAVARLRFAGRKVFSRGILLIYMVPMIVLALPIYIAYSMVGLRNSVFGIVMIYPVTTIPVALYMLQGYFRGLPVEVEEAGLMDGLSRLKVIWKITLPLALPALASVGLYVFMIAWNEFLLAFMLLDDPSKFTLTRGIASLNSSEIPRQHLMAGAVIATVPIMALFLGLERFMTRGLTAGAVKG
;
A
#
# COMPACT_ATOMS: atom_id res chain seq x y z
N MET A 1 -0.98 33.98 18.40
CA MET A 1 -0.67 33.58 17.00
C MET A 1 0.00 34.69 16.16
N LYS A 2 -0.27 36.00 16.36
CA LYS A 2 0.41 37.09 15.61
C LYS A 2 1.94 37.16 15.83
N PHE A 3 2.46 36.67 16.96
CA PHE A 3 3.90 36.63 17.25
C PHE A 3 4.70 35.73 16.29
N LEU A 4 4.08 34.69 15.74
CA LEU A 4 4.70 33.76 14.78
C LEU A 4 4.71 34.31 13.34
N HIS A 5 4.05 35.42 13.06
CA HIS A 5 4.01 36.06 11.72
C HIS A 5 5.23 36.97 11.49
N LYS A 6 6.40 36.53 11.96
CA LYS A 6 7.67 37.23 11.83
C LYS A 6 8.66 36.24 11.27
N GLY A 7 9.24 36.50 10.10
CA GLY A 7 10.03 35.48 9.42
C GLY A 7 11.32 35.11 10.14
N TYR A 8 11.86 36.01 10.97
CA TYR A 8 12.98 35.69 11.86
C TYR A 8 12.63 34.66 12.96
N LEU A 9 11.34 34.40 13.20
CA LEU A 9 10.88 33.32 14.10
C LEU A 9 10.33 32.14 13.30
N ALA A 10 9.48 32.40 12.30
CA ALA A 10 8.84 31.35 11.51
C ALA A 10 9.86 30.49 10.74
N GLY A 11 10.85 31.13 10.10
CA GLY A 11 11.90 30.43 9.34
C GLY A 11 12.69 29.44 10.21
N PRO A 12 13.31 29.89 11.31
CA PRO A 12 14.04 29.00 12.21
C PRO A 12 13.17 27.91 12.84
N ILE A 13 11.94 28.22 13.26
CA ILE A 13 11.05 27.21 13.88
C ILE A 13 10.69 26.11 12.88
N ILE A 14 10.27 26.48 11.67
CA ILE A 14 9.93 25.51 10.61
C ILE A 14 11.19 24.74 10.20
N GLY A 15 12.34 25.40 10.11
CA GLY A 15 13.63 24.76 9.85
C GLY A 15 14.02 23.74 10.91
N ALA A 16 13.86 24.07 12.20
CA ALA A 16 14.13 23.19 13.34
C ALA A 16 13.26 21.94 13.31
N LEU A 17 11.96 22.10 13.06
CA LEU A 17 11.02 20.99 12.92
C LEU A 17 11.36 20.11 11.72
N TRP A 18 11.68 20.72 10.56
CA TRP A 18 12.05 19.97 9.36
C TRP A 18 13.35 19.19 9.54
N ALA A 19 14.37 19.81 10.15
CA ALA A 19 15.63 19.15 10.44
C ALA A 19 15.47 17.96 11.38
N LEU A 20 14.56 18.05 12.36
CA LEU A 20 14.22 16.92 13.23
C LEU A 20 13.58 15.77 12.44
N VAL A 21 12.62 16.08 11.56
CA VAL A 21 11.99 15.07 10.67
C VAL A 21 13.07 14.37 9.83
N MET A 22 13.94 15.13 9.16
CA MET A 22 14.99 14.55 8.33
C MET A 22 16.04 13.77 9.12
N ALA A 23 16.42 14.23 10.32
CA ALA A 23 17.33 13.49 11.19
C ALA A 23 16.72 12.15 11.62
N VAL A 24 15.44 12.11 12.00
CA VAL A 24 14.75 10.86 12.36
C VAL A 24 14.65 9.93 11.14
N SER A 25 14.14 10.43 10.01
CA SER A 25 13.94 9.63 8.80
C SER A 25 15.25 9.06 8.27
N LEU A 26 16.30 9.88 8.20
CA LEU A 26 17.62 9.44 7.72
C LEU A 26 18.30 8.51 8.74
N GLY A 27 18.16 8.76 10.04
CA GLY A 27 18.68 7.87 11.09
C GLY A 27 18.07 6.48 11.03
N VAL A 28 16.75 6.39 10.84
CA VAL A 28 16.05 5.10 10.61
C VAL A 28 16.54 4.44 9.33
N ALA A 29 16.59 5.17 8.22
CA ALA A 29 17.03 4.63 6.93
C ALA A 29 18.48 4.08 6.98
N ILE A 30 19.41 4.82 7.60
CA ILE A 30 20.80 4.38 7.78
C ILE A 30 20.86 3.15 8.69
N SER A 31 20.12 3.16 9.80
CA SER A 31 20.12 2.03 10.74
C SER A 31 19.58 0.76 10.07
N PHE A 32 18.58 0.89 9.20
CA PHE A 32 18.03 -0.24 8.43
C PHE A 32 19.01 -0.71 7.37
N ALA A 33 19.66 0.20 6.64
CA ALA A 33 20.59 -0.16 5.57
C ALA A 33 21.89 -0.79 6.08
N THR A 34 22.37 -0.35 7.25
CA THR A 34 23.71 -0.73 7.75
C THR A 34 23.69 -1.68 8.95
N GLY A 35 22.56 -1.81 9.65
CA GLY A 35 22.46 -2.57 10.91
C GLY A 35 23.10 -1.88 12.11
N HIS A 36 23.75 -0.74 11.90
CA HIS A 36 24.45 0.01 12.93
C HIS A 36 23.62 1.21 13.38
N ALA A 37 23.66 1.52 14.67
CA ALA A 37 22.85 2.60 15.23
C ALA A 37 23.27 3.98 14.68
N ALA A 38 22.35 4.64 13.99
CA ALA A 38 22.40 6.06 13.65
C ALA A 38 21.26 6.78 14.37
N ARG A 39 21.56 7.34 15.55
CA ARG A 39 20.56 7.88 16.47
C ARG A 39 20.30 9.36 16.16
N PRO A 40 19.05 9.78 15.91
CA PRO A 40 18.73 11.20 15.79
C PRO A 40 18.93 11.91 17.13
N ALA A 41 19.70 12.99 17.13
CA ALA A 41 19.91 13.83 18.29
C ALA A 41 19.08 15.11 18.16
N VAL A 42 18.06 15.23 19.01
CA VAL A 42 17.10 16.34 18.97
C VAL A 42 17.81 17.69 19.01
N PHE A 43 18.75 17.87 19.93
CA PHE A 43 19.46 19.15 20.08
C PHE A 43 20.24 19.55 18.82
N GLY A 44 21.04 18.63 18.26
CA GLY A 44 21.80 18.87 17.04
C GLY A 44 20.90 19.16 15.83
N ALA A 45 19.80 18.43 15.71
CA ALA A 45 18.82 18.64 14.63
C ALA A 45 18.14 20.01 14.75
N LEU A 46 17.75 20.42 15.97
CA LEU A 46 17.18 21.75 16.21
C LEU A 46 18.20 22.85 15.86
N LEU A 47 19.46 22.75 16.27
CA LEU A 47 20.49 23.75 15.93
C LEU A 47 20.72 23.86 14.42
N LEU A 48 20.84 22.72 13.73
CA LEU A 48 20.98 22.67 12.27
C LEU A 48 19.78 23.34 11.59
N GLY A 49 18.57 23.00 12.01
CA GLY A 49 17.34 23.53 11.43
C GLY A 49 17.11 25.01 11.75
N LEU A 50 17.44 25.47 12.95
CA LEU A 50 17.37 26.89 13.33
C LEU A 50 18.31 27.73 12.45
N ALA A 51 19.57 27.29 12.29
CA ALA A 51 20.56 28.01 11.51
C ALA A 51 20.19 28.05 10.01
N THR A 52 19.78 26.92 9.44
CA THR A 52 19.38 26.82 8.03
C THR A 52 18.08 27.58 7.73
N GLY A 53 17.10 27.49 8.63
CA GLY A 53 15.85 28.24 8.54
C GLY A 53 16.06 29.75 8.65
N LEU A 54 16.97 30.19 9.54
CA LEU A 54 17.35 31.60 9.64
C LEU A 54 18.05 32.10 8.38
N ALA A 55 19.03 31.33 7.87
CA ALA A 55 19.75 31.66 6.65
C ALA A 55 18.79 31.82 5.46
N ARG A 56 17.74 30.99 5.38
CA ARG A 56 16.74 31.11 4.31
C ARG A 56 15.86 32.35 4.48
N ALA A 57 15.48 32.69 5.71
CA ALA A 57 14.66 33.86 6.01
C ALA A 57 15.41 35.18 5.82
N TRP A 58 16.74 35.20 6.03
CA TRP A 58 17.62 36.38 5.91
C TRP A 58 17.91 36.79 4.46
N GLY A 59 17.08 36.39 3.51
CA GLY A 59 17.28 36.71 2.09
C GLY A 59 18.37 35.87 1.41
N GLY A 60 18.74 34.74 2.01
CA GLY A 60 19.69 33.82 1.40
C GLY A 60 19.20 33.29 0.06
N THR A 61 20.05 33.41 -0.96
CA THR A 61 19.93 32.58 -2.16
C THR A 61 19.97 31.10 -1.76
N ARG A 62 19.42 30.21 -2.60
CA ARG A 62 19.45 28.75 -2.35
C ARG A 62 20.86 28.25 -1.99
N TRP A 63 21.88 28.85 -2.60
CA TRP A 63 23.26 28.54 -2.31
C TRP A 63 23.68 28.84 -0.86
N LEU A 64 23.29 29.99 -0.30
CA LEU A 64 23.65 30.34 1.07
C LEU A 64 23.08 29.34 2.07
N THR A 65 21.83 28.89 1.88
CA THR A 65 21.21 27.92 2.80
C THR A 65 21.89 26.57 2.74
N ASP A 66 22.29 26.12 1.54
CA ASP A 66 22.94 24.83 1.34
C ASP A 66 24.33 24.84 1.99
N VAL A 67 25.08 25.94 1.82
CA VAL A 67 26.38 26.14 2.47
C VAL A 67 26.25 26.18 3.99
N VAL A 68 25.29 26.97 4.52
CA VAL A 68 25.06 27.04 5.97
C VAL A 68 24.68 25.67 6.52
N ALA A 69 23.83 24.91 5.82
CA ALA A 69 23.45 23.56 6.25
C ALA A 69 24.67 22.64 6.37
N VAL A 70 25.53 22.62 5.35
CA VAL A 70 26.72 21.76 5.34
C VAL A 70 27.71 22.17 6.41
N VAL A 71 28.02 23.47 6.51
CA VAL A 71 28.97 23.99 7.50
C VAL A 71 28.49 23.71 8.92
N VAL A 72 27.21 24.00 9.23
CA VAL A 72 26.65 23.75 10.56
C VAL A 72 26.58 22.26 10.86
N ALA A 73 26.17 21.41 9.90
CA ALA A 73 26.13 19.97 10.12
C ALA A 73 27.53 19.39 10.43
N LEU A 74 28.56 19.80 9.68
CA LEU A 74 29.93 19.36 9.91
C LEU A 74 30.51 19.93 11.21
N ALA A 75 30.26 21.20 11.52
CA ALA A 75 30.69 21.80 12.78
C ALA A 75 30.07 21.08 13.99
N LEU A 76 28.76 20.83 13.95
CA LEU A 76 28.06 20.08 15.00
C LEU A 76 28.60 18.64 15.11
N MET A 77 28.88 17.98 13.98
CA MET A 77 29.49 16.64 13.97
C MET A 77 30.86 16.64 14.67
N VAL A 78 31.75 17.58 14.34
CA VAL A 78 33.08 17.69 14.97
C VAL A 78 32.98 17.98 16.46
N LEU A 79 32.00 18.80 16.88
CA LEU A 79 31.72 19.11 18.28
C LEU A 79 31.03 17.98 19.05
N GLY A 80 30.70 16.85 18.41
CA GLY A 80 29.94 15.75 19.03
C GLY A 80 28.46 16.07 19.28
N LEU A 81 27.98 17.21 18.76
CA LEU A 81 26.60 17.69 18.85
C LEU A 81 25.83 17.52 17.53
N GLY A 82 26.31 16.62 16.66
CA GLY A 82 25.71 16.35 15.36
C GLY A 82 24.24 15.95 15.47
N ALA A 83 23.45 16.32 14.46
CA ALA A 83 22.03 15.95 14.38
C ALA A 83 21.80 14.43 14.25
N LEU A 84 22.82 13.69 13.81
CA LEU A 84 22.91 12.23 13.86
C LEU A 84 24.13 11.81 14.68
N GLN A 85 23.92 10.94 15.67
CA GLN A 85 24.97 10.30 16.44
C GLN A 85 25.21 8.90 15.91
N PHE A 86 26.42 8.67 15.43
CA PHE A 86 26.83 7.40 14.81
C PHE A 86 27.54 6.50 15.82
N GLY A 87 27.23 5.20 15.79
CA GLY A 87 27.97 4.19 16.54
C GLY A 87 29.45 4.08 16.13
N GLN A 88 30.24 3.30 16.90
CA GLN A 88 31.68 3.13 16.66
C GLN A 88 32.03 2.50 15.31
N ALA A 89 31.10 1.76 14.70
CA ALA A 89 31.30 1.11 13.41
C ALA A 89 31.43 2.09 12.22
N PHE A 90 30.95 3.33 12.36
CA PHE A 90 31.09 4.33 11.30
C PHE A 90 32.44 5.05 11.42
N GLY A 91 33.32 4.84 10.43
CA GLY A 91 34.56 5.60 10.28
C GLY A 91 34.32 7.09 10.02
N LEU A 92 35.37 7.91 10.16
CA LEU A 92 35.28 9.36 10.01
C LEU A 92 34.73 9.80 8.65
N GLU A 93 35.20 9.17 7.57
CA GLU A 93 34.75 9.46 6.20
C GLU A 93 33.25 9.25 6.04
N ALA A 94 32.73 8.13 6.53
CA ALA A 94 31.30 7.83 6.49
C ALA A 94 30.48 8.86 7.27
N ARG A 95 30.96 9.28 8.45
CA ARG A 95 30.28 10.31 9.27
C ARG A 95 30.21 11.67 8.57
N ILE A 96 31.30 12.06 7.89
CA ILE A 96 31.34 13.30 7.10
C ILE A 96 30.32 13.21 5.96
N VAL A 97 30.35 12.14 5.17
CA VAL A 97 29.43 11.94 4.04
C VAL A 97 27.97 11.95 4.51
N LEU A 98 27.63 11.18 5.55
CA LEU A 98 26.27 11.11 6.07
C LEU A 98 25.78 12.44 6.66
N SER A 99 26.70 13.23 7.24
CA SER A 99 26.38 14.58 7.73
C SER A 99 26.13 15.57 6.59
N ILE A 100 26.85 15.45 5.47
CA ILE A 100 26.60 16.23 4.24
C ILE A 100 25.26 15.81 3.60
N VAL A 101 24.98 14.50 3.55
CA VAL A 101 23.68 13.99 3.06
C VAL A 101 22.54 14.54 3.91
N LEU A 102 22.68 14.54 5.24
CA LEU A 102 21.69 15.15 6.13
C LEU A 102 21.52 16.64 5.85
N ALA A 103 22.61 17.38 5.69
CA ALA A 103 22.54 18.80 5.35
C ALA A 103 21.77 19.06 4.05
N GLY A 104 22.02 18.28 2.99
CA GLY A 104 21.26 18.37 1.74
C GLY A 104 19.78 18.00 1.90
N ALA A 105 19.51 16.93 2.64
CA ALA A 105 18.16 16.47 2.98
C ALA A 105 17.36 17.52 3.76
N VAL A 106 18.02 18.34 4.57
CA VAL A 106 17.41 19.49 5.26
C VAL A 106 17.27 20.69 4.32
N ALA A 107 18.34 21.11 3.66
CA ALA A 107 18.39 22.39 2.94
C ALA A 107 17.55 22.42 1.67
N LEU A 108 17.58 21.35 0.85
CA LEU A 108 16.90 21.32 -0.45
C LEU A 108 15.37 21.46 -0.31
N PRO A 109 14.68 20.70 0.56
CA PRO A 109 13.25 20.89 0.77
C PRO A 109 12.95 22.19 1.50
N LEU A 110 13.79 22.60 2.46
CA LEU A 110 13.59 23.84 3.21
C LEU A 110 13.62 25.08 2.32
N ASN A 111 14.43 25.06 1.26
CA ASN A 111 14.44 26.07 0.19
C ASN A 111 13.10 26.24 -0.53
N VAL A 112 12.31 25.17 -0.62
CA VAL A 112 10.97 25.16 -1.22
C VAL A 112 9.92 25.57 -0.17
N ILE A 113 10.02 24.99 1.04
CA ILE A 113 9.11 25.24 2.15
C ILE A 113 9.10 26.73 2.52
N LEU A 114 10.28 27.33 2.70
CA LEU A 114 10.44 28.72 3.13
C LEU A 114 10.60 29.71 1.97
N ARG A 115 10.14 29.37 0.75
CA ARG A 115 10.43 30.17 -0.46
C ARG A 115 10.06 31.65 -0.33
N GLU A 116 8.95 31.93 0.34
CA GLU A 116 8.35 33.26 0.49
C GLU A 116 8.62 33.90 1.87
N ILE A 117 9.34 33.20 2.75
CA ILE A 117 9.62 33.71 4.10
C ILE A 117 10.77 34.71 4.03
N GLN A 118 10.51 35.92 4.54
CA GLN A 118 11.50 37.00 4.70
C GLN A 118 11.54 37.43 6.18
N ILE A 119 12.68 37.94 6.67
CA ILE A 119 12.86 38.35 8.09
C ILE A 119 11.75 39.25 8.64
N GLY A 120 11.11 40.08 7.81
CA GLY A 120 10.10 41.05 8.22
C GLY A 120 8.78 40.47 8.75
N ALA A 121 7.77 41.34 8.84
CA ALA A 121 6.41 40.93 9.15
C ALA A 121 5.86 40.11 7.97
N LEU A 122 5.45 38.88 8.25
CA LEU A 122 4.84 38.00 7.27
C LEU A 122 3.36 38.30 7.16
N THR A 123 2.87 38.27 5.94
CA THR A 123 1.43 38.14 5.70
C THR A 123 0.95 36.78 6.18
N ARG A 124 -0.35 36.69 6.50
CA ARG A 124 -0.99 35.43 6.84
C ARG A 124 -0.80 34.38 5.73
N HIS A 125 -0.86 34.81 4.46
CA HIS A 125 -0.71 33.94 3.31
C HIS A 125 0.69 33.32 3.22
N GLU A 126 1.76 34.11 3.39
CA GLU A 126 3.14 33.60 3.34
C GLU A 126 3.43 32.59 4.45
N PHE A 127 2.93 32.86 5.67
CA PHE A 127 3.05 31.93 6.79
C PHE A 127 2.26 30.63 6.54
N GLU A 128 0.99 30.74 6.13
CA GLU A 128 0.15 29.57 5.83
C GLU A 128 0.72 28.74 4.68
N ALA A 129 1.24 29.38 3.62
CA ALA A 129 1.87 28.69 2.49
C ALA A 129 3.11 27.89 2.93
N ALA A 130 3.96 28.45 3.79
CA ALA A 130 5.12 27.74 4.33
C ALA A 130 4.70 26.53 5.19
N VAL A 131 3.69 26.70 6.04
CA VAL A 131 3.14 25.60 6.85
C VAL A 131 2.54 24.50 5.97
N ILE A 132 1.77 24.85 4.93
CA ILE A 132 1.20 23.87 4.00
C ILE A 132 2.31 23.09 3.30
N ARG A 133 3.36 23.74 2.78
CA ARG A 133 4.48 23.05 2.13
C ARG A 133 5.23 22.14 3.09
N PHE A 134 5.44 22.57 4.33
CA PHE A 134 6.00 21.73 5.38
C PHE A 134 5.12 20.49 5.63
N LEU A 135 3.82 20.68 5.82
CA LEU A 135 2.87 19.58 6.07
C LEU A 135 2.77 18.62 4.87
N THR A 136 2.84 19.12 3.65
CA THR A 136 2.88 18.30 2.43
C THR A 136 4.16 17.45 2.39
N GLY A 137 5.33 18.06 2.63
CA GLY A 137 6.60 17.35 2.67
C GLY A 137 6.66 16.31 3.79
N PHE A 138 6.22 16.69 4.99
CA PHE A 138 6.10 15.79 6.14
C PHE A 138 5.14 14.64 5.82
N GLY A 139 3.97 14.95 5.24
CA GLY A 139 2.99 13.98 4.82
C GLY A 139 3.57 12.95 3.86
N TYR A 140 4.32 13.37 2.83
CA TYR A 140 4.98 12.43 1.92
C TYR A 140 5.94 11.50 2.63
N ILE A 141 6.79 12.01 3.53
CA ILE A 141 7.73 11.17 4.29
C ILE A 141 6.98 10.22 5.22
N PHE A 142 6.02 10.73 5.98
CA PHE A 142 5.26 9.97 6.96
C PHE A 142 4.43 8.85 6.32
N PHE A 143 3.64 9.18 5.29
CA PHE A 143 2.82 8.19 4.59
C PHE A 143 3.66 7.19 3.78
N THR A 144 4.80 7.61 3.25
CA THR A 144 5.72 6.66 2.59
C THR A 144 6.34 5.71 3.62
N ALA A 145 6.80 6.22 4.76
CA ALA A 145 7.41 5.41 5.81
C ALA A 145 6.42 4.41 6.42
N ILE A 146 5.21 4.85 6.78
CA ILE A 146 4.20 3.97 7.39
C ILE A 146 3.79 2.83 6.45
N VAL A 147 3.84 3.05 5.13
CA VAL A 147 3.55 2.03 4.12
C VAL A 147 4.76 1.14 3.88
N ILE A 148 5.94 1.69 3.61
CA ILE A 148 7.12 0.91 3.18
C ILE A 148 7.73 0.09 4.31
N ILE A 149 7.78 0.63 5.54
CA ILE A 149 8.48 -0.04 6.65
C ILE A 149 7.92 -1.44 6.93
N PRO A 150 6.61 -1.68 7.05
CA PRO A 150 6.07 -3.04 7.23
C PRO A 150 6.49 -4.01 6.13
N PHE A 151 6.46 -3.60 4.85
CA PHE A 151 6.89 -4.45 3.74
C PHE A 151 8.40 -4.71 3.78
N TYR A 152 9.20 -3.71 4.14
CA TYR A 152 10.63 -3.89 4.34
C TYR A 152 10.91 -4.90 5.45
N VAL A 153 10.27 -4.78 6.61
CA VAL A 153 10.43 -5.72 7.73
C VAL A 153 10.00 -7.12 7.32
N MET A 154 8.93 -7.26 6.56
CA MET A 154 8.47 -8.55 6.03
C MET A 154 9.54 -9.21 5.14
N VAL A 155 10.10 -8.47 4.17
CA VAL A 155 11.16 -8.98 3.29
C VAL A 155 12.44 -9.28 4.07
N MET A 156 12.91 -8.34 4.89
CA MET A 156 14.10 -8.52 5.71
C MET A 156 14.00 -9.75 6.61
N THR A 157 12.87 -9.93 7.31
CA THR A 157 12.68 -11.07 8.22
C THR A 157 12.64 -12.40 7.46
N SER A 158 12.12 -12.41 6.23
CA SER A 158 12.10 -13.62 5.39
C SER A 158 13.48 -14.06 4.90
N MET A 159 14.44 -13.13 4.85
CA MET A 159 15.82 -13.36 4.42
C MET A 159 16.77 -13.65 5.59
N LYS A 160 16.26 -13.70 6.83
CA LYS A 160 17.04 -14.02 8.04
C LYS A 160 16.71 -15.41 8.57
N SER A 161 17.67 -15.97 9.30
CA SER A 161 17.45 -17.20 10.07
C SER A 161 16.77 -16.90 11.41
N GLN A 162 16.07 -17.89 11.97
CA GLN A 162 15.41 -17.77 13.26
C GLN A 162 16.41 -17.45 14.36
N GLN A 163 17.61 -18.02 14.28
CA GLN A 163 18.68 -17.77 15.23
C GLN A 163 19.08 -16.29 15.23
N GLU A 164 19.25 -15.68 14.06
CA GLU A 164 19.55 -14.24 13.95
C GLU A 164 18.43 -13.37 14.53
N LEU A 165 17.18 -13.70 14.22
CA LEU A 165 16.01 -12.98 14.73
C LEU A 165 15.88 -13.08 16.26
N MET A 166 16.31 -14.20 16.85
CA MET A 166 16.31 -14.39 18.31
C MET A 166 17.52 -13.73 18.98
N LEU A 167 18.69 -13.72 18.33
CA LEU A 167 19.89 -13.09 18.86
C LEU A 167 19.78 -11.56 18.88
N ASN A 168 19.27 -10.97 17.79
CA ASN A 168 19.05 -9.54 17.71
C ASN A 168 17.75 -9.20 16.97
N PRO A 169 16.60 -9.14 17.66
CA PRO A 169 15.31 -8.82 17.04
C PRO A 169 15.23 -7.38 16.51
N LEU A 170 16.18 -6.52 16.85
CA LEU A 170 16.25 -5.12 16.41
C LEU A 170 17.27 -4.91 15.28
N ASP A 171 17.88 -5.99 14.78
CA ASP A 171 18.71 -5.89 13.59
C ASP A 171 17.81 -5.87 12.33
N PHE A 172 17.66 -4.69 11.75
CA PHE A 172 16.91 -4.48 10.52
C PHE A 172 17.78 -4.57 9.26
N SER A 173 19.07 -4.90 9.36
CA SER A 173 19.95 -5.01 8.19
C SER A 173 19.73 -6.28 7.38
N ILE A 174 20.18 -6.27 6.12
CA ILE A 174 20.24 -7.45 5.27
C ILE A 174 21.72 -7.73 4.99
N ASP A 175 22.19 -8.90 5.41
CA ASP A 175 23.56 -9.33 5.19
C ASP A 175 23.73 -9.90 3.77
N LEU A 176 24.10 -9.02 2.84
CA LEU A 176 24.32 -9.36 1.43
C LEU A 176 25.50 -10.32 1.22
N SER A 177 26.40 -10.49 2.20
CA SER A 177 27.55 -11.40 2.07
C SER A 177 27.13 -12.88 1.97
N LYS A 178 25.92 -13.20 2.44
CA LYS A 178 25.32 -14.54 2.37
C LYS A 178 24.96 -14.99 0.95
N GLY A 179 24.90 -14.07 -0.02
CA GLY A 179 24.57 -14.39 -1.41
C GLY A 179 23.25 -15.15 -1.54
N TRP A 180 23.28 -16.33 -2.15
CA TRP A 180 22.08 -17.14 -2.39
C TRP A 180 21.41 -17.68 -1.12
N HIS A 181 22.14 -17.81 -0.02
CA HIS A 181 21.60 -18.30 1.25
C HIS A 181 20.53 -17.38 1.86
N LEU A 182 20.47 -16.12 1.43
CA LEU A 182 19.37 -15.22 1.78
C LEU A 182 17.99 -15.76 1.35
N PHE A 183 17.96 -16.64 0.35
CA PHE A 183 16.73 -17.21 -0.18
C PHE A 183 16.44 -18.63 0.32
N ASP A 184 17.21 -19.15 1.27
CA ASP A 184 17.02 -20.51 1.81
C ASP A 184 15.60 -20.70 2.36
N SER A 185 15.06 -19.70 3.06
CA SER A 185 13.67 -19.71 3.56
C SER A 185 12.64 -19.93 2.44
N TYR A 186 12.87 -19.38 1.25
CA TYR A 186 11.99 -19.51 0.09
C TYR A 186 12.15 -20.88 -0.57
N TYR A 187 13.39 -21.37 -0.67
CA TYR A 187 13.67 -22.71 -1.21
C TYR A 187 13.05 -23.80 -0.33
N GLU A 188 13.23 -23.73 0.99
CA GLU A 188 12.63 -24.66 1.94
C GLU A 188 11.10 -24.59 1.92
N LEU A 189 10.54 -23.38 1.78
CA LEU A 189 9.10 -23.19 1.66
C LEU A 189 8.53 -23.90 0.42
N MET A 190 9.21 -23.80 -0.73
CA MET A 190 8.77 -24.45 -1.97
C MET A 190 8.93 -25.97 -1.92
N THR A 191 10.05 -26.46 -1.39
CA THR A 191 10.42 -27.88 -1.47
C THR A 191 9.87 -28.71 -0.31
N ARG A 192 9.89 -28.20 0.93
CA ARG A 192 9.46 -28.95 2.12
C ARG A 192 7.99 -28.72 2.44
N PHE A 193 7.53 -27.47 2.35
CA PHE A 193 6.15 -27.10 2.68
C PHE A 193 5.19 -27.15 1.48
N HIS A 194 5.69 -27.54 0.30
CA HIS A 194 4.91 -27.68 -0.93
C HIS A 194 4.09 -26.42 -1.28
N PHE A 195 4.63 -25.24 -0.94
CA PHE A 195 3.88 -23.98 -0.97
C PHE A 195 3.43 -23.56 -2.37
N GLY A 196 4.13 -24.03 -3.42
CA GLY A 196 3.71 -23.89 -4.82
C GLY A 196 2.30 -24.45 -5.08
N ARG A 197 1.89 -25.48 -4.35
CA ARG A 197 0.53 -26.03 -4.42
C ARG A 197 -0.51 -25.05 -3.87
N TYR A 198 -0.21 -24.37 -2.76
CA TYR A 198 -1.13 -23.39 -2.17
C TYR A 198 -1.30 -22.17 -3.07
N LEU A 199 -0.20 -21.71 -3.68
CA LEU A 199 -0.22 -20.68 -4.71
C LEU A 199 -1.12 -21.07 -5.87
N TRP A 200 -0.94 -22.27 -6.42
CA TRP A 200 -1.74 -22.75 -7.54
C TRP A 200 -3.22 -22.88 -7.17
N THR A 201 -3.53 -23.48 -6.01
CA THR A 201 -4.91 -23.60 -5.53
C THR A 201 -5.56 -22.23 -5.37
N SER A 202 -4.90 -21.27 -4.73
CA SER A 202 -5.43 -19.90 -4.58
C SER A 202 -5.60 -19.19 -5.92
N PHE A 203 -4.64 -19.31 -6.83
CA PHE A 203 -4.74 -18.72 -8.16
C PHE A 203 -5.94 -19.29 -8.92
N TYR A 204 -6.03 -20.62 -8.98
CA TYR A 204 -7.12 -21.34 -9.62
C TYR A 204 -8.49 -20.95 -9.06
N VAL A 205 -8.64 -20.99 -7.72
CA VAL A 205 -9.87 -20.61 -7.03
C VAL A 205 -10.23 -19.14 -7.30
N SER A 206 -9.25 -18.24 -7.26
CA SER A 206 -9.50 -16.80 -7.44
C SER A 206 -9.91 -16.48 -8.88
N VAL A 207 -9.27 -17.08 -9.88
CA VAL A 207 -9.64 -16.92 -11.29
C VAL A 207 -11.06 -17.44 -11.54
N LEU A 208 -11.39 -18.64 -11.07
CA LEU A 208 -12.75 -19.17 -11.20
C LEU A 208 -13.77 -18.31 -10.46
N THR A 209 -13.42 -17.79 -9.29
CA THR A 209 -14.28 -16.87 -8.54
C THR A 209 -14.58 -15.62 -9.36
N VAL A 210 -13.57 -15.02 -10.01
CA VAL A 210 -13.76 -13.87 -10.90
C VAL A 210 -14.71 -14.20 -12.04
N LEU A 211 -14.48 -15.33 -12.73
CA LEU A 211 -15.29 -15.74 -13.87
C LEU A 211 -16.74 -15.97 -13.47
N LEU A 212 -16.99 -16.74 -12.40
CA LEU A 212 -18.34 -16.99 -11.89
C LEU A 212 -18.99 -15.71 -11.38
N THR A 213 -18.25 -14.86 -10.67
CA THR A 213 -18.77 -13.58 -10.18
C THR A 213 -19.20 -12.69 -11.32
N LEU A 214 -18.38 -12.51 -12.35
CA LEU A 214 -18.72 -11.71 -13.53
C LEU A 214 -19.86 -12.32 -14.33
N LEU A 215 -19.90 -13.65 -14.47
CA LEU A 215 -20.97 -14.38 -15.15
C LEU A 215 -22.35 -14.04 -14.59
N PHE A 216 -22.48 -13.94 -13.26
CA PHE A 216 -23.76 -13.60 -12.62
C PHE A 216 -23.96 -12.09 -12.42
N SER A 217 -22.90 -11.34 -12.10
CA SER A 217 -23.00 -9.92 -11.80
C SER A 217 -23.20 -9.05 -13.03
N VAL A 218 -22.64 -9.40 -14.19
CA VAL A 218 -22.84 -8.66 -15.45
C VAL A 218 -24.32 -8.59 -15.85
N PRO A 219 -25.04 -9.71 -16.05
CA PRO A 219 -26.44 -9.65 -16.46
C PRO A 219 -27.32 -9.03 -15.37
N GLY A 220 -27.04 -9.30 -14.09
CA GLY A 220 -27.78 -8.72 -12.97
C GLY A 220 -27.61 -7.19 -12.89
N ALA A 221 -26.38 -6.70 -12.99
CA ALA A 221 -26.09 -5.27 -12.99
C ALA A 221 -26.70 -4.58 -14.21
N TYR A 222 -26.62 -5.20 -15.39
CA TYR A 222 -27.23 -4.68 -16.62
C TYR A 222 -28.75 -4.59 -16.48
N ALA A 223 -29.40 -5.63 -15.96
CA ALA A 223 -30.84 -5.63 -15.73
C ALA A 223 -31.26 -4.47 -14.82
N VAL A 224 -30.53 -4.27 -13.72
CA VAL A 224 -30.82 -3.19 -12.77
C VAL A 224 -30.42 -1.81 -13.30
N ALA A 225 -29.48 -1.70 -14.23
CA ALA A 225 -29.07 -0.44 -14.85
C ALA A 225 -30.02 -0.02 -16.00
N ARG A 226 -30.45 -0.96 -16.83
CA ARG A 226 -31.18 -0.69 -18.08
C ARG A 226 -32.66 -1.04 -18.06
N LEU A 227 -33.02 -2.18 -17.48
CA LEU A 227 -34.39 -2.70 -17.59
C LEU A 227 -35.33 -2.01 -16.61
N ARG A 228 -36.61 -1.93 -16.97
CA ARG A 228 -37.69 -1.49 -16.09
C ARG A 228 -38.49 -2.74 -15.70
N PHE A 229 -38.43 -3.13 -14.43
CA PHE A 229 -39.16 -4.27 -13.89
C PHE A 229 -39.67 -3.94 -12.48
N ALA A 230 -40.74 -4.61 -12.06
CA ALA A 230 -41.32 -4.42 -10.73
C ALA A 230 -40.30 -4.79 -9.64
N GLY A 231 -40.13 -3.92 -8.62
CA GLY A 231 -39.18 -4.17 -7.53
C GLY A 231 -37.72 -3.78 -7.80
N ARG A 232 -37.38 -3.21 -8.97
CA ARG A 232 -36.01 -2.78 -9.32
C ARG A 232 -35.29 -1.95 -8.24
N LYS A 233 -36.00 -1.00 -7.61
CA LYS A 233 -35.42 -0.16 -6.53
C LYS A 233 -35.12 -0.98 -5.27
N VAL A 234 -35.99 -1.92 -4.93
CA VAL A 234 -35.82 -2.82 -3.78
C VAL A 234 -34.64 -3.75 -4.03
N PHE A 235 -34.58 -4.39 -5.21
CA PHE A 235 -33.46 -5.25 -5.59
C PHE A 235 -32.12 -4.49 -5.57
N SER A 236 -32.08 -3.29 -6.15
CA SER A 236 -30.88 -2.44 -6.12
C SER A 236 -30.40 -2.10 -4.71
N ARG A 237 -31.31 -1.84 -3.76
CA ARG A 237 -30.96 -1.57 -2.35
C ARG A 237 -30.59 -2.86 -1.62
N GLY A 238 -31.26 -3.97 -1.94
CA GLY A 238 -31.02 -5.28 -1.36
C GLY A 238 -29.60 -5.80 -1.60
N ILE A 239 -29.02 -5.55 -2.78
CA ILE A 239 -27.62 -5.88 -3.09
C ILE A 239 -26.68 -5.30 -2.03
N LEU A 240 -26.85 -4.02 -1.67
CA LEU A 240 -26.01 -3.36 -0.67
C LEU A 240 -26.25 -3.94 0.73
N LEU A 241 -27.51 -4.20 1.09
CA LEU A 241 -27.85 -4.78 2.39
C LEU A 241 -27.22 -6.17 2.58
N ILE A 242 -27.22 -7.01 1.54
CA ILE A 242 -26.58 -8.34 1.57
C ILE A 242 -25.06 -8.19 1.77
N TYR A 243 -24.42 -7.25 1.06
CA TYR A 243 -22.98 -7.00 1.21
C TYR A 243 -22.59 -6.52 2.62
N MET A 244 -23.48 -5.81 3.32
CA MET A 244 -23.22 -5.32 4.67
C MET A 244 -23.31 -6.42 5.74
N VAL A 245 -23.83 -7.60 5.43
CA VAL A 245 -23.90 -8.71 6.39
C VAL A 245 -22.48 -9.26 6.62
N PRO A 246 -21.97 -9.26 7.87
CA PRO A 246 -20.65 -9.78 8.14
C PRO A 246 -20.62 -11.30 7.92
N MET A 247 -19.73 -11.77 7.03
CA MET A 247 -19.63 -13.21 6.70
C MET A 247 -19.32 -14.09 7.90
N ILE A 248 -18.66 -13.55 8.94
CA ILE A 248 -18.39 -14.27 10.19
C ILE A 248 -19.67 -14.74 10.90
N VAL A 249 -20.80 -14.05 10.73
CA VAL A 249 -22.08 -14.45 11.33
C VAL A 249 -22.66 -15.68 10.62
N LEU A 250 -22.39 -15.82 9.32
CA LEU A 250 -22.85 -16.93 8.49
C LEU A 250 -21.88 -18.12 8.50
N ALA A 251 -20.73 -17.97 9.16
CA ALA A 251 -19.66 -18.95 9.23
C ALA A 251 -20.14 -20.34 9.69
N LEU A 252 -20.79 -20.41 10.87
CA LEU A 252 -21.29 -21.67 11.43
C LEU A 252 -22.40 -22.31 10.56
N PRO A 253 -23.44 -21.57 10.12
CA PRO A 253 -24.43 -22.10 9.19
C PRO A 253 -23.82 -22.66 7.90
N ILE A 254 -22.87 -21.95 7.29
CA ILE A 254 -22.17 -22.40 6.07
C ILE A 254 -21.42 -23.70 6.35
N TYR A 255 -20.67 -23.77 7.45
CA TYR A 255 -19.94 -24.97 7.84
C TYR A 255 -20.86 -26.19 8.02
N ILE A 256 -21.99 -26.02 8.70
CA ILE A 256 -22.98 -27.11 8.89
C ILE A 256 -23.53 -27.53 7.54
N ALA A 257 -23.99 -26.59 6.71
CA ALA A 257 -24.55 -26.87 5.40
C ALA A 257 -23.55 -27.62 4.50
N TYR A 258 -22.31 -27.14 4.42
CA TYR A 258 -21.24 -27.75 3.61
C TYR A 258 -20.86 -29.14 4.11
N SER A 259 -20.92 -29.37 5.43
CA SER A 259 -20.70 -30.69 6.01
C SER A 259 -21.82 -31.66 5.65
N MET A 260 -23.08 -31.21 5.69
CA MET A 260 -24.24 -32.05 5.33
C MET A 260 -24.23 -32.48 3.87
N VAL A 261 -23.83 -31.60 2.95
CA VAL A 261 -23.80 -31.91 1.50
C VAL A 261 -22.48 -32.50 1.02
N GLY A 262 -21.51 -32.73 1.91
CA GLY A 262 -20.21 -33.30 1.56
C GLY A 262 -19.27 -32.37 0.76
N LEU A 263 -19.50 -31.05 0.82
CA LEU A 263 -18.65 -30.04 0.15
C LEU A 263 -17.51 -29.52 1.03
N ARG A 264 -17.45 -29.93 2.30
CA ARG A 264 -16.32 -29.65 3.18
C ARG A 264 -15.05 -30.38 2.68
N ASN A 265 -13.91 -29.77 2.95
CA ASN A 265 -12.57 -30.23 2.58
C ASN A 265 -12.44 -30.48 1.06
N SER A 266 -13.01 -29.57 0.26
CA SER A 266 -13.04 -29.64 -1.19
C SER A 266 -12.77 -28.28 -1.82
N VAL A 267 -11.84 -28.23 -2.78
CA VAL A 267 -11.56 -27.01 -3.57
C VAL A 267 -12.79 -26.58 -4.36
N PHE A 268 -13.60 -27.54 -4.83
CA PHE A 268 -14.86 -27.25 -5.51
C PHE A 268 -15.85 -26.53 -4.57
N GLY A 269 -15.92 -26.93 -3.30
CA GLY A 269 -16.72 -26.24 -2.28
C GLY A 269 -16.29 -24.77 -2.13
N ILE A 270 -14.99 -24.51 -2.12
CA ILE A 270 -14.45 -23.15 -2.06
C ILE A 270 -14.83 -22.32 -3.29
N VAL A 271 -14.68 -22.88 -4.49
CA VAL A 271 -15.07 -22.22 -5.76
C VAL A 271 -16.56 -21.87 -5.79
N MET A 272 -17.40 -22.65 -5.12
CA MET A 272 -18.85 -22.39 -5.05
C MET A 272 -19.20 -21.30 -4.02
N ILE A 273 -18.52 -21.24 -2.87
CA ILE A 273 -18.86 -20.28 -1.81
C ILE A 273 -18.26 -18.88 -2.04
N TYR A 274 -17.08 -18.78 -2.65
CA TYR A 274 -16.43 -17.48 -2.86
C TYR A 274 -17.26 -16.51 -3.72
N PRO A 275 -17.87 -16.92 -4.85
CA PRO A 275 -18.77 -16.06 -5.62
C PRO A 275 -19.93 -15.48 -4.80
N VAL A 276 -20.43 -16.21 -3.80
CA VAL A 276 -21.54 -15.73 -2.95
C VAL A 276 -21.15 -14.44 -2.22
N THR A 277 -19.88 -14.29 -1.83
CA THR A 277 -19.39 -13.11 -1.11
C THR A 277 -19.01 -11.97 -2.05
N THR A 278 -18.63 -12.28 -3.30
CA THR A 278 -18.13 -11.29 -4.27
C THR A 278 -19.19 -10.79 -5.26
N ILE A 279 -20.25 -11.56 -5.54
CA ILE A 279 -21.36 -11.17 -6.42
C ILE A 279 -22.03 -9.86 -5.97
N PRO A 280 -22.37 -9.63 -4.68
CA PRO A 280 -23.03 -8.41 -4.26
C PRO A 280 -22.22 -7.14 -4.58
N VAL A 281 -20.91 -7.17 -4.29
CA VAL A 281 -20.05 -6.01 -4.55
C VAL A 281 -19.79 -5.80 -6.04
N ALA A 282 -19.60 -6.88 -6.81
CA ALA A 282 -19.46 -6.80 -8.26
C ALA A 282 -20.74 -6.26 -8.93
N LEU A 283 -21.92 -6.71 -8.49
CA LEU A 283 -23.21 -6.18 -8.93
C LEU A 283 -23.32 -4.68 -8.66
N TYR A 284 -22.99 -4.25 -7.44
CA TYR A 284 -23.05 -2.85 -7.04
C TYR A 284 -22.13 -1.96 -7.89
N MET A 285 -20.87 -2.37 -8.06
CA MET A 285 -19.88 -1.63 -8.85
C MET A 285 -20.27 -1.55 -10.33
N LEU A 286 -20.62 -2.68 -10.95
CA LEU A 286 -21.01 -2.74 -12.37
C LEU A 286 -22.32 -2.01 -12.62
N GLN A 287 -23.26 -2.03 -11.68
CA GLN A 287 -24.51 -1.28 -11.80
C GLN A 287 -24.24 0.23 -11.86
N GLY A 288 -23.37 0.74 -11.00
CA GLY A 288 -22.96 2.15 -11.01
C GLY A 288 -22.33 2.54 -12.34
N TYR A 289 -21.45 1.69 -12.86
CA TYR A 289 -20.76 1.93 -14.12
C TYR A 289 -21.70 1.87 -15.34
N PHE A 290 -22.49 0.81 -15.47
CA PHE A 290 -23.41 0.66 -16.61
C PHE A 290 -24.39 1.83 -16.70
N ARG A 291 -24.85 2.40 -15.57
CA ARG A 291 -25.70 3.60 -15.59
C ARG A 291 -25.05 4.82 -16.26
N GLY A 292 -23.73 4.94 -16.19
CA GLY A 292 -22.98 6.04 -16.82
C GLY A 292 -22.72 5.85 -18.31
N LEU A 293 -22.92 4.65 -18.86
CA LEU A 293 -22.75 4.41 -20.29
C LEU A 293 -23.93 5.02 -21.09
N PRO A 294 -23.67 5.68 -22.23
CA PRO A 294 -24.70 6.32 -23.06
C PRO A 294 -25.72 5.28 -23.54
N VAL A 295 -26.99 5.54 -23.25
CA VAL A 295 -28.09 4.60 -23.56
C VAL A 295 -28.35 4.55 -25.06
N GLU A 296 -28.10 5.66 -25.75
CA GLU A 296 -28.34 5.86 -27.18
C GLU A 296 -27.54 4.88 -28.04
N VAL A 297 -26.33 4.50 -27.61
CA VAL A 297 -25.48 3.53 -28.31
C VAL A 297 -26.08 2.13 -28.25
N GLU A 298 -26.66 1.76 -27.11
CA GLU A 298 -27.35 0.48 -26.94
C GLU A 298 -28.68 0.45 -27.70
N GLU A 299 -29.43 1.57 -27.71
CA GLU A 299 -30.66 1.72 -28.47
C GLU A 299 -30.43 1.63 -29.98
N ALA A 300 -29.36 2.25 -30.50
CA ALA A 300 -28.96 2.10 -31.90
C ALA A 300 -28.72 0.63 -32.27
N GLY A 301 -28.02 -0.13 -31.42
CA GLY A 301 -27.82 -1.56 -31.64
C GLY A 301 -29.13 -2.38 -31.64
N LEU A 302 -30.11 -2.01 -30.82
CA LEU A 302 -31.44 -2.62 -30.86
C LEU A 302 -32.19 -2.28 -32.16
N MET A 303 -32.08 -1.05 -32.65
CA MET A 303 -32.65 -0.62 -33.93
C MET A 303 -32.02 -1.35 -35.12
N ASP A 304 -30.73 -1.68 -35.04
CA ASP A 304 -30.00 -2.52 -36.01
C ASP A 304 -30.33 -4.02 -35.92
N GLY A 305 -31.32 -4.40 -35.09
CA GLY A 305 -31.81 -5.78 -34.98
C GLY A 305 -30.97 -6.69 -34.06
N LEU A 306 -30.06 -6.13 -33.24
CA LEU A 306 -29.39 -6.93 -32.22
C LEU A 306 -30.39 -7.31 -31.10
N SER A 307 -30.33 -8.56 -30.65
CA SER A 307 -31.02 -8.95 -29.41
C SER A 307 -30.34 -8.29 -28.20
N ARG A 308 -31.06 -8.13 -27.09
CA ARG A 308 -30.49 -7.55 -25.85
C ARG A 308 -29.23 -8.25 -25.38
N LEU A 309 -29.17 -9.58 -25.50
CA LEU A 309 -27.96 -10.33 -25.15
C LEU A 309 -26.80 -9.94 -26.08
N LYS A 310 -27.04 -9.82 -27.39
CA LYS A 310 -26.02 -9.33 -28.34
C LYS A 310 -25.60 -7.89 -28.05
N VAL A 311 -26.50 -7.01 -27.62
CA VAL A 311 -26.15 -5.65 -27.18
C VAL A 311 -25.21 -5.69 -25.98
N ILE A 312 -25.51 -6.49 -24.96
CA ILE A 312 -24.62 -6.66 -23.81
C ILE A 312 -23.22 -7.10 -24.29
N TRP A 313 -23.14 -8.18 -25.07
CA TRP A 313 -21.86 -8.75 -25.48
C TRP A 313 -21.06 -7.88 -26.46
N LYS A 314 -21.73 -7.23 -27.43
CA LYS A 314 -21.06 -6.49 -28.51
C LYS A 314 -20.89 -4.98 -28.25
N ILE A 315 -21.68 -4.40 -27.35
CA ILE A 315 -21.69 -2.96 -27.10
C ILE A 315 -21.33 -2.68 -25.64
N THR A 316 -22.14 -3.16 -24.70
CA THR A 316 -21.96 -2.80 -23.29
C THR A 316 -20.66 -3.34 -22.70
N LEU A 317 -20.30 -4.61 -22.93
CA LEU A 317 -19.08 -5.20 -22.37
C LEU A 317 -17.78 -4.58 -22.92
N PRO A 318 -17.63 -4.35 -24.25
CA PRO A 318 -16.46 -3.64 -24.76
C PRO A 318 -16.32 -2.22 -24.20
N LEU A 319 -17.42 -1.48 -24.09
CA LEU A 319 -17.42 -0.15 -23.46
C LEU A 319 -17.09 -0.20 -21.97
N ALA A 320 -17.47 -1.28 -21.28
CA ALA A 320 -17.22 -1.49 -19.88
C ALA A 320 -15.93 -2.25 -19.54
N LEU A 321 -15.06 -2.53 -20.53
CA LEU A 321 -13.82 -3.26 -20.29
C LEU A 321 -12.95 -2.68 -19.15
N PRO A 322 -12.79 -1.33 -19.02
CA PRO A 322 -12.07 -0.75 -17.88
C PRO A 322 -12.71 -1.08 -16.52
N ALA A 323 -14.04 -1.07 -16.46
CA ALA A 323 -14.78 -1.40 -15.25
C ALA A 323 -14.75 -2.89 -14.94
N LEU A 324 -14.90 -3.75 -15.94
CA LEU A 324 -14.79 -5.20 -15.80
C LEU A 324 -13.40 -5.61 -15.31
N ALA A 325 -12.33 -4.97 -15.81
CA ALA A 325 -10.97 -5.19 -15.33
C ALA A 325 -10.82 -4.77 -13.87
N SER A 326 -11.34 -3.61 -13.49
CA SER A 326 -11.29 -3.08 -12.12
C SER A 326 -12.07 -3.97 -11.14
N VAL A 327 -13.30 -4.36 -11.50
CA VAL A 327 -14.15 -5.25 -10.70
C VAL A 327 -13.55 -6.64 -10.63
N GLY A 328 -13.03 -7.17 -11.75
CA GLY A 328 -12.36 -8.46 -11.79
C GLY A 328 -11.13 -8.51 -10.88
N LEU A 329 -10.29 -7.47 -10.90
CA LEU A 329 -9.16 -7.35 -9.97
C LEU A 329 -9.63 -7.28 -8.52
N TYR A 330 -10.67 -6.50 -8.23
CA TYR A 330 -11.22 -6.39 -6.88
C TYR A 330 -11.75 -7.74 -6.36
N VAL A 331 -12.50 -8.46 -7.20
CA VAL A 331 -12.98 -9.82 -6.89
C VAL A 331 -11.84 -10.81 -6.72
N PHE A 332 -10.81 -10.74 -7.58
CA PHE A 332 -9.61 -11.57 -7.45
C PHE A 332 -8.93 -11.31 -6.10
N MET A 333 -8.74 -10.04 -5.72
CA MET A 333 -8.13 -9.68 -4.44
C MET A 333 -8.93 -10.18 -3.24
N ILE A 334 -10.27 -10.12 -3.29
CA ILE A 334 -11.11 -10.68 -2.23
C ILE A 334 -10.89 -12.19 -2.13
N ALA A 335 -11.00 -12.92 -3.24
CA ALA A 335 -10.85 -14.37 -3.27
C ALA A 335 -9.44 -14.83 -2.87
N TRP A 336 -8.41 -14.10 -3.31
CA TRP A 336 -7.01 -14.39 -3.01
C TRP A 336 -6.68 -14.21 -1.53
N ASN A 337 -7.28 -13.20 -0.89
CA ASN A 337 -7.08 -12.87 0.53
C ASN A 337 -8.13 -13.51 1.45
N GLU A 338 -9.08 -14.28 0.91
CA GLU A 338 -10.11 -14.92 1.72
C GLU A 338 -9.46 -15.97 2.63
N PHE A 339 -9.59 -15.78 3.94
CA PHE A 339 -8.99 -16.64 4.94
C PHE A 339 -10.03 -17.45 5.72
N LEU A 340 -11.15 -16.82 6.08
CA LEU A 340 -12.09 -17.37 7.07
C LEU A 340 -12.77 -18.64 6.55
N LEU A 341 -13.34 -18.60 5.34
CA LEU A 341 -14.03 -19.74 4.75
C LEU A 341 -13.03 -20.85 4.42
N ALA A 342 -11.85 -20.51 3.90
CA ALA A 342 -10.79 -21.49 3.69
C ALA A 342 -10.36 -22.18 4.99
N PHE A 343 -10.19 -21.42 6.08
CA PHE A 343 -9.83 -21.95 7.39
C PHE A 343 -10.89 -22.90 7.95
N MET A 344 -12.16 -22.58 7.77
CA MET A 344 -13.26 -23.37 8.30
C MET A 344 -13.61 -24.60 7.46
N LEU A 345 -13.41 -24.52 6.14
CA LEU A 345 -13.87 -25.54 5.21
C LEU A 345 -12.76 -26.47 4.73
N LEU A 346 -11.48 -26.13 4.87
CA LEU A 346 -10.36 -26.95 4.41
C LEU A 346 -9.57 -27.51 5.60
N ASP A 347 -9.48 -28.83 5.65
CA ASP A 347 -8.78 -29.56 6.72
C ASP A 347 -7.49 -30.21 6.21
N ASP A 348 -7.49 -30.72 4.98
CA ASP A 348 -6.34 -31.37 4.36
C ASP A 348 -5.37 -30.31 3.79
N PRO A 349 -4.10 -30.27 4.25
CA PRO A 349 -3.09 -29.35 3.73
C PRO A 349 -2.97 -29.40 2.21
N SER A 350 -3.15 -30.57 1.62
CA SER A 350 -3.10 -30.77 0.17
C SER A 350 -4.14 -29.91 -0.60
N LYS A 351 -5.16 -29.40 0.07
CA LYS A 351 -6.24 -28.60 -0.54
C LYS A 351 -6.22 -27.14 -0.13
N PHE A 352 -5.27 -26.73 0.72
CA PHE A 352 -5.24 -25.37 1.26
C PHE A 352 -5.08 -24.31 0.17
N THR A 353 -5.83 -23.21 0.35
CA THR A 353 -5.52 -21.94 -0.28
C THR A 353 -4.27 -21.34 0.36
N LEU A 354 -3.66 -20.38 -0.31
CA LEU A 354 -2.46 -19.66 0.10
C LEU A 354 -2.59 -19.05 1.51
N THR A 355 -3.66 -18.32 1.78
CA THR A 355 -3.92 -17.69 3.08
C THR A 355 -4.03 -18.73 4.20
N ARG A 356 -4.72 -19.84 3.95
CA ARG A 356 -4.82 -20.96 4.88
C ARG A 356 -3.50 -21.69 5.09
N GLY A 357 -2.72 -21.86 4.01
CA GLY A 357 -1.38 -22.42 4.03
C GLY A 357 -0.41 -21.58 4.84
N ILE A 358 -0.40 -20.26 4.64
CA ILE A 358 0.40 -19.30 5.44
C ILE A 358 0.02 -19.38 6.90
N ALA A 359 -1.28 -19.42 7.23
CA ALA A 359 -1.72 -19.56 8.62
C ALA A 359 -1.23 -20.86 9.27
N SER A 360 -1.08 -21.95 8.51
CA SER A 360 -0.49 -23.19 9.03
C SER A 360 1.00 -23.08 9.36
N LEU A 361 1.70 -22.10 8.78
CA LEU A 361 3.11 -21.79 9.10
C LEU A 361 3.24 -21.02 10.42
N ASN A 362 2.16 -20.46 10.96
CA ASN A 362 2.16 -19.76 12.23
C ASN A 362 2.04 -20.76 13.39
N SER A 363 3.00 -21.67 13.49
CA SER A 363 3.14 -22.69 14.54
C SER A 363 4.38 -22.41 15.37
N SER A 364 4.36 -22.76 16.65
CA SER A 364 5.54 -22.69 17.53
C SER A 364 6.73 -23.51 17.03
N GLU A 365 6.46 -24.52 16.20
CA GLU A 365 7.47 -25.41 15.63
C GLU A 365 8.08 -24.89 14.33
N ILE A 366 7.45 -23.89 13.68
CA ILE A 366 7.87 -23.39 12.38
C ILE A 366 8.62 -22.07 12.56
N PRO A 367 9.87 -21.98 12.08
CA PRO A 367 10.64 -20.74 12.08
C PRO A 367 9.89 -19.57 11.43
N ARG A 368 9.94 -18.40 12.07
CA ARG A 368 9.19 -17.20 11.66
C ARG A 368 9.57 -16.71 10.26
N GLN A 369 10.80 -16.99 9.83
CA GLN A 369 11.27 -16.68 8.48
C GLN A 369 10.40 -17.29 7.36
N HIS A 370 9.86 -18.50 7.54
CA HIS A 370 9.04 -19.16 6.52
C HIS A 370 7.66 -18.52 6.42
N LEU A 371 7.07 -18.14 7.56
CA LEU A 371 5.83 -17.37 7.60
C LEU A 371 6.00 -16.05 6.83
N MET A 372 7.10 -15.33 7.06
CA MET A 372 7.40 -14.08 6.37
C MET A 372 7.70 -14.28 4.88
N ALA A 373 8.47 -15.32 4.52
CA ALA A 373 8.71 -15.67 3.11
C ALA A 373 7.40 -15.98 2.37
N GLY A 374 6.49 -16.73 3.01
CA GLY A 374 5.16 -17.00 2.48
C GLY A 374 4.33 -15.73 2.29
N ALA A 375 4.40 -14.78 3.23
CA ALA A 375 3.73 -13.49 3.11
C ALA A 375 4.29 -12.61 1.97
N VAL A 376 5.62 -12.61 1.78
CA VAL A 376 6.26 -11.94 0.62
C VAL A 376 5.73 -12.54 -0.68
N ILE A 377 5.81 -13.87 -0.82
CA ILE A 377 5.37 -14.57 -2.03
C ILE A 377 3.89 -14.34 -2.31
N ALA A 378 3.04 -14.28 -1.28
CA ALA A 378 1.61 -14.01 -1.44
C ALA A 378 1.27 -12.59 -1.91
N THR A 379 2.13 -11.63 -1.61
CA THR A 379 1.97 -10.22 -2.01
C THR A 379 2.31 -10.02 -3.50
N VAL A 380 3.29 -10.76 -4.03
CA VAL A 380 3.83 -10.57 -5.39
C VAL A 380 2.75 -10.68 -6.49
N PRO A 381 1.88 -11.73 -6.54
CA PRO A 381 0.86 -11.84 -7.57
C PRO A 381 -0.14 -10.70 -7.59
N ILE A 382 -0.54 -10.19 -6.41
CA ILE A 382 -1.46 -9.05 -6.30
C ILE A 382 -0.81 -7.80 -6.87
N MET A 383 0.45 -7.53 -6.50
CA MET A 383 1.19 -6.37 -7.02
C MET A 383 1.37 -6.46 -8.54
N ALA A 384 1.74 -7.63 -9.06
CA ALA A 384 1.91 -7.84 -10.49
C ALA A 384 0.60 -7.62 -11.26
N LEU A 385 -0.52 -8.15 -10.76
CA LEU A 385 -1.84 -7.93 -11.35
C LEU A 385 -2.27 -6.47 -11.29
N PHE A 386 -2.08 -5.80 -10.15
CA PHE A 386 -2.40 -4.39 -9.98
C PHE A 386 -1.62 -3.53 -10.99
N LEU A 387 -0.29 -3.66 -11.05
CA LEU A 387 0.56 -2.90 -11.97
C LEU A 387 0.23 -3.20 -13.44
N GLY A 388 -0.08 -4.46 -13.77
CA GLY A 388 -0.49 -4.85 -15.11
C GLY A 388 -1.85 -4.28 -15.53
N LEU A 389 -2.77 -4.09 -14.57
CA LEU A 389 -4.13 -3.62 -14.80
C LEU A 389 -4.34 -2.12 -14.57
N GLU A 390 -3.41 -1.44 -13.90
CA GLU A 390 -3.45 -0.01 -13.57
C GLU A 390 -3.75 0.87 -14.80
N ARG A 391 -3.17 0.53 -15.96
CA ARG A 391 -3.42 1.25 -17.23
C ARG A 391 -4.87 1.22 -17.70
N PHE A 392 -5.65 0.20 -17.31
CA PHE A 392 -7.07 0.11 -17.63
C PHE A 392 -7.91 0.91 -16.64
N MET A 393 -7.50 0.95 -15.37
CA MET A 393 -8.19 1.70 -14.31
C MET A 393 -8.10 3.22 -14.53
N THR A 394 -6.92 3.72 -14.91
CA THR A 394 -6.67 5.16 -15.13
C THR A 394 -7.40 5.73 -16.34
N ARG A 395 -7.54 4.96 -17.43
CA ARG A 395 -8.28 5.38 -18.64
C ARG A 395 -9.79 5.50 -18.41
N GLY A 396 -10.36 4.69 -17.51
CA GLY A 396 -11.78 4.74 -17.17
C GLY A 396 -12.18 6.00 -16.38
N LEU A 397 -11.27 6.53 -15.55
CA LEU A 397 -11.50 7.75 -14.76
C LEU A 397 -11.42 9.03 -15.61
N THR A 398 -10.62 9.05 -16.68
CA THR A 398 -10.48 10.22 -17.56
C THR A 398 -11.55 10.32 -18.63
N ALA A 399 -12.18 9.21 -19.03
CA ALA A 399 -13.18 9.18 -20.10
C ALA A 399 -14.54 9.82 -19.71
N GLY A 400 -14.87 9.87 -18.42
CA GLY A 400 -16.08 10.51 -17.90
C GLY A 400 -15.91 11.97 -17.45
N ALA A 401 -14.68 12.48 -17.39
CA ALA A 401 -14.37 13.84 -16.93
C ALA A 401 -14.51 14.90 -18.03
N VAL A 402 -14.79 14.51 -19.27
CA VAL A 402 -14.98 15.43 -20.40
C VAL A 402 -16.37 15.25 -21.02
N LYS A 403 -17.34 15.94 -20.42
CA LYS A 403 -18.37 16.78 -21.09
C LYS A 403 -19.41 17.21 -20.05
N GLY A 404 -19.17 18.38 -19.47
CA GLY A 404 -20.17 19.32 -18.97
C GLY A 404 -19.91 20.64 -19.67
#